data_AF-A0A3E1KGB0-F1
#
_entry.id   AF-A0A3E1KGB0-F1
#
_cell.length_a   1.000
_cell.length_b   1.000
_cell.length_c   1.000
_cell.angle_alpha   90.00
_cell.angle_beta   90.00
_cell.angle_gamma   90.00
#
_symmetry.space_group_name_H-M   'P 1'
#
loop_
_entity.id
_entity.type
_entity.pdbx_description
1 polymer ?
#
loop_
_entity_poly.entity_id
_entity_poly.type
_entity_poly.pdbx_seq_one_letter_code
_entity_poly.pdbx_strand_id
1 'polypeptide(L)'
;MRFIEAYKAVLLHILADAKLRTTTSIHHNLISARTFASKHPGLLGKTIDAMEAAQEPLAPSVASAVRSMQVKQWIYLRQTTRYAVFLDTDTDNAFEVRALTDPLNAVAEAPPILVETGLFRYEGVVVCDGLLLNTIFLGRGYKASFDANYTRLRKAGRLYKTAEQFEQVFMPVQR
;
A
#
# COMPACT_ATOMS: atom_id res chain seq x y z
N MET A 1 7.44 -12.95 -10.55
CA MET A 1 6.08 -12.93 -9.95
C MET A 1 5.28 -11.87 -10.67
N ARG A 2 4.27 -12.26 -11.46
CA ARG A 2 3.63 -11.40 -12.49
C ARG A 2 3.09 -10.07 -11.97
N PHE A 3 2.58 -10.03 -10.74
CA PHE A 3 2.08 -8.78 -10.14
C PHE A 3 3.17 -7.70 -9.99
N ILE A 4 4.31 -8.05 -9.39
CA ILE A 4 5.36 -7.06 -9.10
C ILE A 4 6.00 -6.53 -10.38
N GLU A 5 6.18 -7.38 -11.38
CA GLU A 5 6.71 -6.96 -12.68
C GLU A 5 5.78 -5.93 -13.32
N ALA A 6 4.47 -6.19 -13.34
CA ALA A 6 3.47 -5.28 -13.85
C ALA A 6 3.36 -3.97 -13.03
N TYR A 7 3.37 -4.06 -11.69
CA TYR A 7 3.38 -2.86 -10.82
C TYR A 7 4.62 -1.99 -11.05
N LYS A 8 5.80 -2.62 -11.18
CA LYS A 8 7.04 -1.91 -11.51
C LYS A 8 6.94 -1.22 -12.86
N ALA A 9 6.38 -1.87 -13.87
CA ALA A 9 6.19 -1.28 -15.19
C ALA A 9 5.35 0.00 -15.11
N VAL A 10 4.23 0.00 -14.38
CA VAL A 10 3.41 1.21 -14.18
C VAL A 10 4.21 2.35 -13.56
N LEU A 11 4.97 2.07 -12.48
CA LEU A 11 5.79 3.09 -11.83
C LEU A 11 6.91 3.61 -12.74
N LEU A 12 7.50 2.75 -13.57
CA LEU A 12 8.55 3.15 -14.51
C LEU A 12 7.99 4.00 -15.66
N HIS A 13 6.79 3.72 -16.15
CA HIS A 13 6.06 4.58 -17.09
C HIS A 13 5.81 5.97 -16.47
N ILE A 14 5.33 6.04 -15.23
CA ILE A 14 5.17 7.31 -14.50
C ILE A 14 6.48 8.07 -14.39
N LEU A 15 7.57 7.37 -14.04
CA LEU A 15 8.90 7.96 -13.93
C LEU A 15 9.35 8.62 -15.24
N ALA A 16 9.16 7.92 -16.36
CA ALA A 16 9.53 8.38 -17.69
C ALA A 16 8.66 9.56 -18.14
N ASP A 17 7.33 9.43 -18.04
CA ASP A 17 6.36 10.43 -18.50
C ASP A 17 6.49 11.75 -17.72
N ALA A 18 6.65 11.66 -16.40
CA ALA A 18 6.86 12.82 -15.54
C ALA A 18 8.30 13.36 -15.59
N LYS A 19 9.18 12.76 -16.41
CA LYS A 19 10.60 13.13 -16.58
C LYS A 19 11.33 13.24 -15.24
N LEU A 20 11.02 12.34 -14.31
CA LEU A 20 11.64 12.33 -12.99
C LEU A 20 13.09 11.88 -13.12
N ARG A 21 13.94 12.41 -12.22
CA ARG A 21 15.36 12.05 -12.20
C ARG A 21 15.51 10.55 -11.94
N THR A 22 16.14 9.87 -12.88
CA THR A 22 16.53 8.46 -12.74
C THR A 22 17.85 8.34 -11.99
N THR A 23 17.95 7.32 -11.15
CA THR A 23 19.18 6.91 -10.46
C THR A 23 19.58 5.50 -10.88
N THR A 24 20.77 5.07 -10.51
CA THR A 24 21.22 3.67 -10.69
C THR A 24 20.45 2.70 -9.79
N SER A 25 19.77 3.18 -8.74
CA SER A 25 18.97 2.36 -7.83
C SER A 25 17.53 2.26 -8.31
N ILE A 26 17.12 1.06 -8.72
CA ILE A 26 15.73 0.79 -9.11
C ILE A 26 14.75 1.10 -7.98
N HIS A 27 15.12 0.81 -6.72
CA HIS A 27 14.28 1.09 -5.56
C HIS A 27 14.01 2.59 -5.41
N HIS A 28 15.04 3.43 -5.52
CA HIS A 28 14.84 4.89 -5.49
C HIS A 28 13.96 5.39 -6.63
N ASN A 29 14.09 4.81 -7.81
CA ASN A 29 13.27 5.18 -8.97
C ASN A 29 11.79 4.82 -8.73
N LEU A 30 11.50 3.60 -8.29
CA LEU A 30 10.13 3.15 -7.99
C LEU A 30 9.50 3.99 -6.88
N ILE A 31 10.26 4.26 -5.82
CA ILE A 31 9.85 5.13 -4.72
C ILE A 31 9.51 6.54 -5.22
N SER A 32 10.40 7.13 -6.03
CA SER A 32 10.20 8.47 -6.58
C SER A 32 8.93 8.56 -7.42
N ALA A 33 8.70 7.57 -8.29
CA ALA A 33 7.49 7.49 -9.11
C ALA A 33 6.23 7.31 -8.25
N ARG A 34 6.26 6.43 -7.24
CA ARG A 34 5.13 6.21 -6.35
C ARG A 34 4.78 7.45 -5.53
N THR A 35 5.78 8.11 -4.96
CA THR A 35 5.60 9.36 -4.20
C THR A 35 5.12 10.50 -5.10
N PHE A 36 5.53 10.52 -6.37
CA PHE A 36 4.96 11.46 -7.34
C PHE A 36 3.50 11.13 -7.62
N ALA A 37 3.17 9.86 -7.86
CA ALA A 37 1.81 9.42 -8.14
C ALA A 37 0.84 9.67 -6.98
N SER A 38 1.27 9.51 -5.72
CA SER A 38 0.43 9.77 -4.55
C SER A 38 0.00 11.24 -4.41
N LYS A 39 0.75 12.16 -5.02
CA LYS A 39 0.44 13.60 -5.06
C LYS A 39 -0.44 14.00 -6.24
N HIS A 40 -0.69 13.09 -7.18
CA HIS A 40 -1.45 13.35 -8.41
C HIS A 40 -2.60 12.35 -8.54
N PRO A 41 -3.78 12.65 -7.95
CA PRO A 41 -4.95 11.77 -8.02
C PRO A 41 -5.28 11.40 -9.48
N GLY A 42 -5.51 10.10 -9.70
CA GLY A 42 -5.83 9.55 -11.03
C GLY A 42 -4.62 9.31 -11.94
N LEU A 43 -3.39 9.70 -11.58
CA LEU A 43 -2.21 9.45 -12.41
C LEU A 43 -1.99 7.96 -12.67
N LEU A 44 -2.13 7.12 -11.63
CA LEU A 44 -2.04 5.66 -11.77
C LEU A 44 -3.04 5.12 -12.79
N GLY A 45 -4.30 5.59 -12.74
CA GLY A 45 -5.33 5.20 -13.69
C GLY A 45 -4.98 5.62 -15.12
N LYS A 46 -4.60 6.89 -15.31
CA LYS A 46 -4.19 7.43 -16.61
C LYS A 46 -3.01 6.68 -17.22
N THR A 47 -2.00 6.35 -16.41
CA THR A 47 -0.84 5.57 -16.89
C THR A 47 -1.28 4.17 -17.32
N ILE A 48 -2.15 3.51 -16.55
CA ILE A 48 -2.68 2.19 -16.94
C ILE A 48 -3.45 2.27 -18.27
N ASP A 49 -4.30 3.29 -18.42
CA ASP A 49 -5.08 3.50 -19.66
C ASP A 49 -4.15 3.78 -20.86
N ALA A 50 -3.07 4.53 -20.65
CA ALA A 50 -2.06 4.81 -21.68
C ALA A 50 -1.27 3.55 -22.08
N MET A 51 -0.89 2.71 -21.11
CA MET A 51 -0.24 1.41 -21.36
C MET A 51 -1.14 0.49 -22.17
N GLU A 52 -2.45 0.45 -21.86
CA GLU A 52 -3.43 -0.32 -22.63
C GLU A 52 -3.54 0.19 -24.08
N ALA A 53 -3.60 1.51 -24.28
CA ALA A 53 -3.62 2.12 -25.61
C ALA A 53 -2.33 1.85 -26.41
N ALA A 54 -1.19 1.70 -25.73
CA ALA A 54 0.10 1.34 -26.31
C ALA A 54 0.28 -0.17 -26.57
N GLN A 55 -0.78 -0.97 -26.42
CA GLN A 55 -0.76 -2.43 -26.57
C GLN A 55 0.13 -3.15 -25.54
N GLU A 56 0.32 -2.55 -24.37
CA GLU A 56 0.98 -3.14 -23.20
C GLU A 56 -0.04 -3.38 -22.05
N PRO A 57 -1.11 -4.16 -22.26
CA PRO A 57 -2.18 -4.28 -21.28
C PRO A 57 -1.70 -5.03 -20.02
N LEU A 58 -2.11 -4.52 -18.86
CA LEU A 58 -1.97 -5.23 -17.59
C LEU A 58 -3.09 -6.26 -17.44
N ALA A 59 -2.84 -7.33 -16.68
CA ALA A 59 -3.91 -8.21 -16.25
C ALA A 59 -4.99 -7.40 -15.49
N PRO A 60 -6.30 -7.62 -15.73
CA PRO A 60 -7.37 -6.82 -15.12
C PRO A 60 -7.31 -6.75 -13.59
N SER A 61 -6.91 -7.85 -12.94
CA SER A 61 -6.73 -7.91 -11.48
C SER A 61 -5.61 -6.99 -10.98
N VAL A 62 -4.51 -6.89 -11.74
CA VAL A 62 -3.38 -6.00 -11.42
C VAL A 62 -3.76 -4.55 -11.66
N ALA A 63 -4.37 -4.25 -12.80
CA ALA A 63 -4.83 -2.92 -13.14
C ALA A 63 -5.81 -2.37 -12.07
N SER A 64 -6.78 -3.20 -11.68
CA SER A 64 -7.73 -2.84 -10.62
C SER A 64 -7.05 -2.63 -9.26
N ALA A 65 -6.04 -3.44 -8.93
CA ALA A 65 -5.31 -3.31 -7.68
C ALA A 65 -4.51 -2.01 -7.62
N VAL A 66 -3.73 -1.71 -8.67
CA VAL A 66 -2.92 -0.49 -8.74
C VAL A 66 -3.81 0.77 -8.69
N ARG A 67 -4.98 0.76 -9.34
CA ARG A 67 -5.95 1.87 -9.25
C ARG A 67 -6.49 2.10 -7.84
N SER A 68 -6.59 1.07 -7.02
CA SER A 68 -7.10 1.16 -5.64
C SER A 68 -6.09 1.65 -4.61
N MET A 69 -4.82 1.83 -5.02
CA MET A 69 -3.71 2.05 -4.10
C MET A 69 -3.86 3.32 -3.25
N GLN A 70 -3.67 3.13 -1.96
CA GLN A 70 -3.63 4.16 -0.94
C GLN A 70 -2.20 4.29 -0.42
N VAL A 71 -1.46 5.27 -0.93
CA VAL A 71 -0.12 5.61 -0.46
C VAL A 71 -0.24 6.68 0.62
N LYS A 72 -0.04 6.29 1.87
CA LYS A 72 -0.20 7.12 3.07
C LYS A 72 0.83 6.72 4.12
N GLN A 73 0.87 7.45 5.22
CA GLN A 73 1.51 6.98 6.44
C GLN A 73 0.58 6.00 7.16
N TRP A 74 1.17 4.94 7.70
CA TRP A 74 0.47 3.91 8.42
C TRP A 74 1.26 3.48 9.65
N ILE A 75 0.55 3.06 10.70
CA ILE A 75 1.16 2.41 11.84
C ILE A 75 1.17 0.91 11.57
N TYR A 76 2.33 0.36 11.26
CA TYR A 76 2.53 -1.08 11.22
C TYR A 76 2.68 -1.58 12.66
N LEU A 77 1.62 -2.16 13.21
CA LEU A 77 1.50 -2.48 14.63
C LEU A 77 2.19 -3.79 15.01
N ARG A 78 2.01 -4.84 14.20
CA ARG A 78 2.56 -6.18 14.45
C ARG A 78 2.47 -7.09 13.23
N GLN A 79 3.33 -8.10 13.19
CA GLN A 79 3.24 -9.24 12.29
C GLN A 79 2.57 -10.43 12.98
N THR A 80 1.77 -11.18 12.24
CA THR A 80 1.34 -12.55 12.60
C THR A 80 1.92 -13.54 11.59
N THR A 81 1.70 -14.84 11.80
CA THR A 81 2.11 -15.87 10.82
C THR A 81 1.41 -15.73 9.46
N ARG A 82 0.28 -15.02 9.38
CA ARG A 82 -0.55 -14.94 8.15
C ARG A 82 -0.66 -13.53 7.56
N TYR A 83 -0.49 -12.49 8.36
CA TYR A 83 -0.73 -11.10 7.96
C TYR A 83 -0.05 -10.11 8.92
N ALA A 84 0.21 -8.91 8.42
CA ALA A 84 0.54 -7.72 9.20
C ALA A 84 -0.73 -6.99 9.62
N VAL A 85 -0.69 -6.29 10.75
CA VAL A 85 -1.74 -5.36 11.17
C VAL A 85 -1.26 -3.93 10.93
N PHE A 86 -2.02 -3.19 10.14
CA PHE A 86 -1.83 -1.75 9.94
C PHE A 86 -2.99 -0.97 10.55
N LEU A 87 -2.69 0.20 11.11
CA LEU A 87 -3.67 1.22 11.48
C LEU A 87 -3.43 2.45 10.61
N ASP A 88 -4.49 3.19 10.28
CA ASP A 88 -4.30 4.58 9.85
C ASP A 88 -3.79 5.45 11.02
N THR A 89 -3.20 6.60 10.71
CA THR A 89 -2.58 7.48 11.70
C THR A 89 -3.56 8.07 12.70
N ASP A 90 -4.83 8.24 12.29
CA ASP A 90 -5.92 8.74 13.12
C ASP A 90 -6.48 7.64 14.04
N THR A 91 -6.05 6.39 13.84
CA THR A 91 -6.51 5.19 14.55
C THR A 91 -8.02 4.98 14.47
N ASP A 92 -8.55 5.27 13.29
CA ASP A 92 -9.95 5.12 12.91
C ASP A 92 -10.22 3.77 12.26
N ASN A 93 -9.26 3.22 11.52
CA ASN A 93 -9.43 1.95 10.82
C ASN A 93 -8.20 1.07 11.02
N ALA A 94 -8.45 -0.24 11.08
CA ALA A 94 -7.42 -1.27 11.12
C ALA A 94 -7.53 -2.20 9.92
N PHE A 95 -6.40 -2.68 9.42
CA PHE A 95 -6.32 -3.53 8.24
C PHE A 95 -5.45 -4.77 8.51
N GLU A 96 -5.96 -5.95 8.12
CA GLU A 96 -5.13 -7.15 7.97
C GLU A 96 -4.52 -7.16 6.57
N VAL A 97 -3.20 -6.99 6.48
CA VAL A 97 -2.47 -6.79 5.24
C VAL A 97 -1.54 -7.97 4.97
N ARG A 98 -1.57 -8.51 3.75
CA ARG A 98 -0.62 -9.53 3.31
C ARG A 98 0.53 -8.88 2.53
N ALA A 99 1.74 -9.37 2.74
CA ALA A 99 2.85 -8.99 1.90
C ALA A 99 2.80 -9.79 0.59
N LEU A 100 3.14 -9.16 -0.53
CA LEU A 100 3.13 -9.81 -1.84
C LEU A 100 4.34 -10.71 -2.10
N THR A 101 5.49 -10.39 -1.50
CA THR A 101 6.74 -11.17 -1.64
C THR A 101 7.11 -11.83 -0.33
N ASP A 102 7.71 -11.04 0.55
CA ASP A 102 8.29 -11.51 1.80
C ASP A 102 7.43 -11.02 2.95
N PRO A 103 7.24 -11.81 4.01
CA PRO A 103 6.62 -11.33 5.24
C PRO A 103 7.21 -9.99 5.67
N LEU A 104 6.39 -9.03 6.08
CA LEU A 104 6.86 -7.68 6.40
C LEU A 104 7.90 -7.64 7.54
N ASN A 105 7.92 -8.64 8.41
CA ASN A 105 8.97 -8.79 9.44
C ASN A 105 10.34 -9.20 8.88
N ALA A 106 10.44 -9.68 7.63
CA ALA A 106 11.71 -9.82 6.92
C ALA A 106 12.23 -8.47 6.39
N VAL A 107 11.37 -7.44 6.34
CA VAL A 107 11.69 -6.10 5.83
C VAL A 107 11.79 -5.07 6.96
N ALA A 108 11.07 -5.24 8.06
CA ALA A 108 11.07 -4.37 9.23
C ALA A 108 11.10 -5.18 10.53
N GLU A 109 12.24 -5.16 11.23
CA GLU A 109 12.55 -6.12 12.30
C GLU A 109 11.80 -5.91 13.63
N ALA A 110 11.18 -4.75 13.88
CA ALA A 110 10.51 -4.51 15.18
C ALA A 110 9.35 -3.50 15.12
N PRO A 111 8.12 -3.93 14.82
CA PRO A 111 6.93 -3.10 15.02
C PRO A 111 6.66 -2.86 16.53
N PRO A 112 6.01 -1.74 16.91
CA PRO A 112 5.32 -0.82 16.01
C PRO A 112 6.25 0.20 15.34
N ILE A 113 6.01 0.45 14.06
CA ILE A 113 6.64 1.54 13.30
C ILE A 113 5.59 2.39 12.62
N LEU A 114 5.87 3.68 12.49
CA LEU A 114 5.19 4.54 11.52
C LEU A 114 5.94 4.44 10.20
N VAL A 115 5.23 4.19 9.10
CA VAL A 115 5.84 3.96 7.79
C VAL A 115 4.94 4.47 6.68
N GLU A 116 5.54 5.03 5.62
CA GLU A 116 4.84 5.35 4.39
C GLU A 116 4.92 4.17 3.40
N THR A 117 3.76 3.66 3.00
CA THR A 117 3.66 2.54 2.04
C THR A 117 2.31 2.55 1.31
N GLY A 118 2.24 1.83 0.19
CA GLY A 118 1.00 1.63 -0.56
C GLY A 118 0.25 0.40 -0.09
N LEU A 119 -1.00 0.59 0.37
CA LEU A 119 -1.95 -0.50 0.60
C LEU A 119 -2.98 -0.53 -0.53
N PHE A 120 -3.34 -1.72 -1.02
CA PHE A 120 -4.33 -1.88 -2.09
C PHE A 120 -5.07 -3.21 -1.99
N ARG A 121 -6.20 -3.30 -2.69
CA ARG A 121 -6.94 -4.56 -2.85
C ARG A 121 -6.34 -5.42 -3.95
N TYR A 122 -6.11 -6.69 -3.68
CA TYR A 122 -5.67 -7.66 -4.68
C TYR A 122 -6.21 -9.05 -4.34
N GLU A 123 -6.85 -9.72 -5.30
CA GLU A 123 -7.33 -11.12 -5.18
C GLU A 123 -8.06 -11.43 -3.86
N GLY A 124 -9.01 -10.55 -3.47
CA GLY A 124 -9.86 -10.74 -2.29
C GLY A 124 -9.25 -10.30 -0.95
N VAL A 125 -7.98 -9.91 -0.91
CA VAL A 125 -7.27 -9.47 0.30
C VAL A 125 -6.73 -8.04 0.16
N VAL A 126 -6.28 -7.48 1.28
CA VAL A 126 -5.50 -6.23 1.30
C VAL A 126 -4.01 -6.59 1.28
N VAL A 127 -3.25 -5.91 0.44
CA VAL A 127 -1.82 -6.15 0.27
C VAL A 127 -0.99 -4.87 0.35
N CYS A 128 0.31 -5.02 0.61
CA CYS A 128 1.31 -3.96 0.65
C CYS A 128 2.25 -4.05 -0.57
N ASP A 129 2.67 -2.92 -1.13
CA ASP A 129 3.62 -2.87 -2.25
C ASP A 129 5.06 -3.27 -1.88
N GLY A 130 5.36 -3.35 -0.57
CA GLY A 130 6.69 -3.67 -0.06
C GLY A 130 7.72 -2.55 -0.18
N LEU A 131 7.31 -1.36 -0.64
CA LEU A 131 8.15 -0.18 -0.68
C LEU A 131 7.91 0.62 0.61
N LEU A 132 8.85 0.58 1.55
CA LEU A 132 8.74 1.26 2.84
C LEU A 132 9.55 2.56 2.83
N LEU A 133 8.91 3.69 3.19
CA LEU A 133 9.55 5.00 3.33
C LEU A 133 9.33 5.58 4.72
N ASN A 134 10.21 6.51 5.10
CA ASN A 134 10.06 7.35 6.28
C ASN A 134 9.77 6.52 7.55
N THR A 135 10.48 5.41 7.72
CA THR A 135 10.29 4.49 8.84
C THR A 135 10.72 5.14 10.16
N ILE A 136 9.78 5.28 11.08
CA ILE A 136 10.01 5.79 12.43
C ILE A 136 9.68 4.68 13.44
N PHE A 137 10.68 4.29 14.24
CA PHE A 137 10.48 3.33 15.32
C PHE A 137 9.73 3.96 16.49
N LEU A 138 8.68 3.30 16.96
CA LEU A 138 7.84 3.81 18.04
C LEU A 138 8.20 3.10 19.35
N GLY A 139 8.42 3.89 20.40
CA GLY A 139 8.78 3.37 21.72
C GLY A 139 7.67 2.50 22.35
N ARG A 140 8.04 1.68 23.34
CA ARG A 140 7.13 0.73 24.01
C ARG A 140 5.84 1.35 24.56
N GLY A 141 5.88 2.61 25.00
CA GLY A 141 4.68 3.33 25.47
C GLY A 141 3.63 3.54 24.38
N TYR A 142 4.04 3.82 23.14
CA TYR A 142 3.14 3.94 22.00
C TYR A 142 2.48 2.61 21.65
N LYS A 143 3.22 1.51 21.77
CA LYS A 143 2.70 0.17 21.48
C LYS A 143 1.45 -0.16 22.28
N ALA A 144 1.47 0.08 23.59
CA ALA A 144 0.32 -0.19 24.46
C ALA A 144 -0.92 0.61 24.04
N SER A 145 -0.73 1.89 23.68
CA SER A 145 -1.81 2.74 23.16
C SER A 145 -2.38 2.20 21.84
N PHE A 146 -1.52 1.81 20.89
CA PHE A 146 -1.96 1.26 19.62
C PHE A 146 -2.61 -0.12 19.73
N ASP A 147 -2.17 -0.97 20.67
CA ASP A 147 -2.83 -2.25 20.96
C ASP A 147 -4.26 -2.02 21.54
N ALA A 148 -4.43 -1.00 22.38
CA ALA A 148 -5.74 -0.60 22.90
C ALA A 148 -6.65 -0.06 21.78
N ASN A 149 -6.11 0.81 20.92
CA ASN A 149 -6.83 1.31 19.74
C ASN A 149 -7.23 0.17 18.80
N TYR A 150 -6.32 -0.74 18.46
CA TYR A 150 -6.64 -1.92 17.65
C TYR A 150 -7.76 -2.77 18.29
N THR A 151 -7.71 -2.97 19.61
CA THR A 151 -8.76 -3.72 20.32
C THR A 151 -10.12 -3.03 20.24
N ARG A 152 -10.15 -1.69 20.39
CA ARG A 152 -11.36 -0.87 20.23
C ARG A 152 -11.91 -0.99 18.81
N LEU A 153 -11.07 -0.81 17.80
CA LEU A 153 -11.44 -0.89 16.39
C LEU A 153 -12.00 -2.25 16.01
N ARG A 154 -11.37 -3.33 16.47
CA ARG A 154 -11.85 -4.69 16.25
C ARG A 154 -13.24 -4.91 16.86
N LYS A 155 -13.48 -4.43 18.08
CA LYS A 155 -14.80 -4.52 18.74
C LYS A 155 -15.86 -3.69 18.02
N ALA A 156 -15.48 -2.56 17.44
CA ALA A 156 -16.36 -1.67 16.69
C ALA A 156 -16.61 -2.13 15.23
N GLY A 157 -16.08 -3.28 14.80
CA GLY A 157 -16.22 -3.74 13.41
C GLY A 157 -15.38 -2.95 12.40
N ARG A 158 -14.44 -2.11 12.85
CA ARG A 158 -13.55 -1.30 12.01
C ARG A 158 -12.19 -1.98 11.75
N LEU A 159 -12.21 -3.31 11.71
CA LEU A 159 -11.08 -4.14 11.29
C LEU A 159 -11.42 -4.77 9.94
N TYR A 160 -10.74 -4.32 8.89
CA TYR A 160 -10.98 -4.74 7.52
C TYR A 160 -9.93 -5.75 7.07
N LYS A 161 -10.40 -6.80 6.40
CA LYS A 161 -9.58 -7.99 6.06
C LYS A 161 -9.64 -8.34 4.59
N THR A 162 -10.67 -7.85 3.89
CA THR A 162 -10.96 -8.21 2.51
C THR A 162 -10.80 -7.01 1.58
N ALA A 163 -10.59 -7.31 0.29
CA ALA A 163 -10.57 -6.32 -0.78
C ALA A 163 -11.82 -5.43 -0.81
N GLU A 164 -13.00 -6.04 -0.63
CA GLU A 164 -14.30 -5.34 -0.65
C GLU A 164 -14.43 -4.34 0.51
N GLN A 165 -14.06 -4.78 1.71
CA GLN A 165 -14.05 -3.91 2.89
C GLN A 165 -13.09 -2.72 2.73
N PHE A 166 -11.92 -2.94 2.15
CA PHE A 166 -10.96 -1.87 1.86
C PHE A 166 -11.53 -0.85 0.87
N GLU A 167 -12.22 -1.32 -0.16
CA GLU A 167 -12.88 -0.48 -1.16
C GLU A 167 -13.97 0.40 -0.54
N GLN A 168 -14.79 -0.16 0.35
CA GLN A 168 -15.82 0.60 1.07
C GLN A 168 -15.26 1.77 1.88
N VAL A 169 -14.03 1.65 2.38
CA VAL A 169 -13.38 2.71 3.17
C VAL A 169 -12.83 3.83 2.29
N PHE A 170 -12.18 3.50 1.17
CA PHE A 170 -11.40 4.47 0.39
C PHE A 170 -11.99 4.85 -0.96
N MET A 171 -12.97 4.09 -1.46
CA MET A 171 -13.65 4.33 -2.72
C MET A 171 -15.17 4.20 -2.51
N PRO A 172 -15.77 4.99 -1.60
CA PRO A 172 -17.21 4.95 -1.43
C PRO A 172 -17.86 5.37 -2.75
N VAL A 173 -18.64 4.47 -3.34
CA VAL A 173 -19.50 4.80 -4.49
C VAL A 173 -20.39 5.95 -4.03
N GLN A 174 -20.23 7.13 -4.64
CA GLN A 174 -21.21 8.20 -4.49
C GLN A 174 -22.52 7.65 -5.04
N ARG A 175 -23.48 7.42 -4.16
CA ARG A 175 -24.86 7.10 -4.52
C ARG A 175 -25.57 8.36 -4.99
#